data_AF-A0A662Q4H5-F1
#
_entry.id   AF-A0A662Q4H5-F1
#
_cell.length_a   1.000
_cell.length_b   1.000
_cell.length_c   1.000
_cell.angle_alpha   90.00
_cell.angle_beta   90.00
_cell.angle_gamma   90.00
#
_symmetry.space_group_name_H-M   'P 1'
#
loop_
_entity.id
_entity.type
_entity.pdbx_description
1 polymer ?
#
loop_
_entity_poly.entity_id
_entity_poly.type
_entity_poly.pdbx_seq_one_letter_code
_entity_poly.pdbx_strand_id
1 'polypeptide(L)'
;MRHEIARYFSVVNPIESGVTKIEFEGPRIAIYTRNPEVFSNRDQIAKDLVTLIKKRIVIRSDESIRMPKEVFEEEVRRRIKGIQDLIFNDLIGEVIVEIASGVPPPSDDEIKELSASTGWVIRVEMQPPMQTKTVQKANNIIYGYPEERLQALRRIGEKVFRNQVFETTDARITILGSGMQVGRSAILLQTNESKILLDCGFSPSGTKNMEMLPRFDIMEDLISELDAVVITHAHLDHMGIVPYLFKYDYRGPIYCTEPTLPLMLMQQLDFINVAGKEGV
;
A
#
# COMPACT_ATOMS: atom_id res chain seq x y z
N MET A 1 17.27 -11.98 -8.65
CA MET A 1 16.36 -10.86 -8.96
C MET A 1 17.01 -9.48 -9.02
N ARG A 2 17.46 -8.83 -7.94
CA ARG A 2 18.06 -7.46 -8.02
C ARG A 2 19.21 -7.35 -9.03
N HIS A 3 20.15 -8.29 -9.00
CA HIS A 3 21.27 -8.35 -9.95
C HIS A 3 20.83 -8.64 -11.38
N GLU A 4 19.78 -9.43 -11.58
CA GLU A 4 19.23 -9.73 -12.91
C GLU A 4 18.51 -8.52 -13.48
N ILE A 5 17.78 -7.78 -12.65
CA ILE A 5 17.18 -6.50 -13.01
C ILE A 5 18.31 -5.53 -13.35
N ALA A 6 19.27 -5.28 -12.45
CA ALA A 6 20.39 -4.38 -12.74
C ALA A 6 21.17 -4.75 -14.02
N ARG A 7 21.37 -6.05 -14.29
CA ARG A 7 22.02 -6.54 -15.51
C ARG A 7 21.15 -6.35 -16.75
N TYR A 8 19.85 -6.63 -16.67
CA TYR A 8 18.90 -6.35 -17.75
C TYR A 8 18.95 -4.87 -18.13
N PHE A 9 18.94 -4.02 -17.11
CA PHE A 9 19.04 -2.58 -17.25
C PHE A 9 20.32 -2.20 -18.05
N SER A 10 21.49 -2.70 -17.62
CA SER A 10 22.75 -2.43 -18.34
C SER A 10 22.83 -2.90 -19.81
N VAL A 11 21.95 -3.80 -20.26
CA VAL A 11 22.02 -4.44 -21.58
C VAL A 11 20.99 -3.92 -22.58
N VAL A 12 19.78 -3.54 -22.13
CA VAL A 12 18.65 -3.28 -23.04
C VAL A 12 18.41 -1.77 -23.27
N ASN A 13 18.85 -0.88 -22.39
CA ASN A 13 18.71 0.56 -22.61
C ASN A 13 19.86 1.37 -21.98
N PRO A 14 20.81 1.91 -22.78
CA PRO A 14 21.90 2.76 -22.28
C PRO A 14 21.46 4.08 -21.60
N ILE A 15 20.18 4.44 -21.74
CA ILE A 15 19.54 5.61 -21.09
C ILE A 15 19.56 5.49 -19.54
N GLU A 16 19.85 4.30 -19.03
CA GLU A 16 19.88 3.93 -17.61
C GLU A 16 21.20 4.19 -16.89
N SER A 17 22.11 4.97 -17.49
CA SER A 17 23.32 5.48 -16.81
C SER A 17 23.04 6.31 -15.55
N GLY A 18 21.77 6.58 -15.24
CA GLY A 18 21.30 7.30 -14.07
C GLY A 18 20.61 6.47 -12.98
N VAL A 19 20.45 5.14 -13.12
CA VAL A 19 19.82 4.32 -12.07
C VAL A 19 20.72 4.26 -10.84
N THR A 20 20.22 4.71 -9.70
CA THR A 20 20.99 4.77 -8.44
C THR A 20 20.74 3.57 -7.54
N LYS A 21 19.48 3.15 -7.42
CA LYS A 21 19.08 2.03 -6.55
C LYS A 21 17.80 1.35 -7.05
N ILE A 22 17.70 0.06 -6.75
CA ILE A 22 16.52 -0.77 -7.03
C ILE A 22 16.05 -1.38 -5.71
N GLU A 23 14.82 -1.06 -5.32
CA GLU A 23 14.21 -1.52 -4.08
C GLU A 23 12.92 -2.27 -4.34
N PHE A 24 12.63 -3.25 -3.49
CA PHE A 24 11.34 -3.92 -3.48
C PHE A 24 10.46 -3.25 -2.45
N GLU A 25 9.30 -2.75 -2.86
CA GLU A 25 8.41 -1.98 -2.00
C GLU A 25 6.98 -2.51 -2.10
N GLY A 26 6.62 -3.35 -1.12
CA GLY A 26 5.37 -4.11 -1.14
C GLY A 26 5.27 -4.94 -2.42
N PRO A 27 4.21 -4.80 -3.23
CA PRO A 27 4.04 -5.55 -4.47
C PRO A 27 4.71 -4.89 -5.70
N ARG A 28 5.59 -3.90 -5.51
CA ARG A 28 6.18 -3.09 -6.60
C ARG A 28 7.71 -3.13 -6.53
N ILE A 29 8.35 -3.02 -7.70
CA ILE A 29 9.79 -2.83 -7.84
C ILE A 29 10.02 -1.33 -8.10
N ALA A 30 10.66 -0.65 -7.15
CA ALA A 30 10.99 0.76 -7.22
C ALA A 30 12.39 0.96 -7.81
N ILE A 31 12.48 1.77 -8.86
CA ILE A 31 13.72 2.07 -9.56
C ILE A 31 13.97 3.56 -9.43
N TYR A 32 15.04 3.91 -8.74
CA TYR A 32 15.43 5.30 -8.52
C TYR A 32 16.41 5.74 -9.59
N THR A 33 16.17 6.91 -10.17
CA THR A 33 16.98 7.46 -11.25
C THR A 33 17.32 8.93 -11.02
N ARG A 34 18.51 9.31 -11.47
CA ARG A 34 18.99 10.69 -11.57
C ARG A 34 18.75 11.31 -12.93
N ASN A 35 18.26 10.55 -13.91
CA ASN A 35 18.04 11.09 -15.26
C ASN A 35 16.67 11.78 -15.33
N PRO A 36 16.60 13.11 -15.52
CA PRO A 36 15.33 13.84 -15.59
C PRO A 36 14.49 13.48 -16.82
N GLU A 37 15.14 13.10 -17.92
CA GLU A 37 14.45 12.76 -19.19
C GLU A 37 13.59 11.49 -19.06
N VAL A 38 13.91 10.63 -18.09
CA VAL A 38 13.11 9.44 -17.78
C VAL A 38 11.72 9.82 -17.24
N PHE A 39 11.54 11.00 -16.64
CA PHE A 39 10.24 11.43 -16.13
C PHE A 39 9.27 11.82 -17.23
N SER A 40 9.74 12.38 -18.35
CA SER A 40 8.90 12.72 -19.51
C SER A 40 8.32 11.47 -20.18
N ASN A 41 9.12 10.40 -20.30
CA ASN A 41 8.72 9.13 -20.93
C ASN A 41 8.44 8.00 -19.92
N ARG A 42 8.20 8.37 -18.65
CA ARG A 42 8.08 7.44 -17.53
C ARG A 42 7.08 6.31 -17.77
N ASP A 43 5.92 6.65 -18.32
CA ASP A 43 4.83 5.68 -18.51
C ASP A 43 5.19 4.64 -19.56
N GLN A 44 5.86 5.05 -20.64
CA GLN A 44 6.28 4.13 -21.68
C GLN A 44 7.39 3.21 -21.18
N ILE A 45 8.40 3.77 -20.52
CA ILE A 45 9.51 3.01 -19.94
C ILE A 45 8.97 2.01 -18.91
N ALA A 46 8.08 2.43 -18.03
CA ALA A 46 7.45 1.54 -17.06
C ALA A 46 6.65 0.41 -17.74
N LYS A 47 5.91 0.70 -18.82
CA LYS A 47 5.17 -0.33 -19.59
C LYS A 47 6.09 -1.34 -20.27
N ASP A 48 7.18 -0.88 -20.87
CA ASP A 48 8.14 -1.75 -21.56
C ASP A 48 8.80 -2.70 -20.54
N LEU A 49 9.22 -2.15 -19.40
CA LEU A 49 9.80 -2.93 -18.31
C LEU A 49 8.81 -3.93 -17.69
N VAL A 50 7.54 -3.53 -17.47
CA VAL A 50 6.49 -4.43 -16.99
C VAL A 50 6.23 -5.55 -18.00
N THR A 51 6.26 -5.24 -19.29
CA THR A 51 6.05 -6.24 -20.36
C THR A 51 7.15 -7.29 -20.37
N LEU A 52 8.37 -6.90 -20.06
CA LEU A 52 9.51 -7.80 -20.02
C LEU A 52 9.61 -8.58 -18.70
N ILE A 53 9.56 -7.90 -17.56
CA ILE A 53 9.80 -8.49 -16.24
C ILE A 53 8.53 -9.16 -15.69
N LYS A 54 7.35 -8.84 -16.23
CA LYS A 54 6.03 -9.30 -15.76
C LYS A 54 5.76 -8.97 -14.29
N LYS A 55 6.41 -7.94 -13.76
CA LYS A 55 6.23 -7.42 -12.39
C LYS A 55 5.89 -5.93 -12.45
N ARG A 56 5.19 -5.42 -11.44
CA ARG A 56 4.84 -4.00 -11.35
C ARG A 56 6.07 -3.17 -11.02
N ILE A 57 6.34 -2.15 -11.82
CA ILE A 57 7.51 -1.29 -11.68
C ILE A 57 7.06 0.14 -11.46
N VAL A 58 7.77 0.84 -10.58
CA VAL A 58 7.60 2.27 -10.34
C VAL A 58 8.94 2.97 -10.45
N ILE A 59 8.97 4.03 -11.25
CA ILE A 59 10.15 4.88 -11.39
C ILE A 59 10.04 6.03 -10.39
N ARG A 60 11.15 6.34 -9.71
CA ARG A 60 11.26 7.38 -8.70
C ARG A 60 12.49 8.25 -8.94
N SER A 61 12.42 9.49 -8.45
CA SER A 61 13.57 10.38 -8.48
C SER A 61 14.54 10.10 -7.35
N ASP A 62 15.82 10.22 -7.65
CA ASP A 62 16.87 10.30 -6.64
C ASP A 62 16.79 11.65 -5.91
N GLU A 63 17.22 11.69 -4.65
CA GLU A 63 17.19 12.93 -3.86
C GLU A 63 18.05 14.04 -4.49
N SER A 64 19.14 13.67 -5.18
CA SER A 64 20.10 14.63 -5.74
C SER A 64 19.55 15.52 -6.86
N ILE A 65 18.42 15.16 -7.47
CA ILE A 65 17.83 15.90 -8.60
C ILE A 65 16.55 16.65 -8.24
N ARG A 66 16.11 16.57 -6.98
CA ARG A 66 14.86 17.18 -6.54
C ARG A 66 15.09 18.64 -6.18
N MET A 67 14.21 19.51 -6.67
CA MET A 67 14.20 20.90 -6.23
C MET A 67 13.81 21.01 -4.75
N PRO A 68 14.33 22.02 -4.01
CA PRO A 68 13.87 22.32 -2.66
C PRO A 68 12.35 22.57 -2.60
N LYS A 69 11.72 22.24 -1.46
CA LYS A 69 10.26 22.27 -1.32
C LYS A 69 9.66 23.64 -1.55
N GLU A 70 10.37 24.68 -1.10
CA GLU A 70 9.93 26.08 -1.22
C GLU A 70 9.87 26.49 -2.70
N VAL A 71 10.90 26.13 -3.47
CA VAL A 71 10.98 26.41 -4.91
C VAL A 71 9.94 25.58 -5.68
N PHE A 72 9.76 24.32 -5.28
CA PHE A 72 8.72 23.45 -5.84
C PHE A 72 7.33 24.05 -5.64
N GLU A 73 7.02 24.49 -4.42
CA GLU A 73 5.71 25.05 -4.08
C GLU A 73 5.40 26.31 -4.91
N GLU A 74 6.37 27.20 -5.08
CA GLU A 74 6.20 28.38 -5.95
C GLU A 74 5.91 27.98 -7.40
N GLU A 75 6.65 27.02 -7.95
CA GLU A 75 6.53 26.61 -9.34
C GLU A 75 5.20 25.89 -9.61
N VAL A 76 4.77 25.02 -8.69
CA VAL A 76 3.50 24.32 -8.81
C VAL A 76 2.31 25.26 -8.64
N ARG A 77 2.37 26.22 -7.70
CA ARG A 77 1.32 27.24 -7.55
C ARG A 77 1.19 28.17 -8.75
N ARG A 78 2.25 28.35 -9.56
CA ARG A 78 2.19 29.10 -10.82
C ARG A 78 1.45 28.34 -11.93
N ARG A 79 1.63 27.02 -12.01
CA ARG A 79 1.07 26.20 -13.11
C ARG A 79 -0.29 25.56 -12.78
N ILE A 80 -0.46 25.06 -11.56
CA ILE A 80 -1.71 24.40 -11.12
C ILE A 80 -2.53 25.39 -10.28
N LYS A 81 -3.79 25.60 -10.71
CA LYS A 81 -4.75 26.43 -9.98
C LYS A 81 -5.55 25.58 -8.98
N GLY A 82 -6.03 26.20 -7.90
CA GLY A 82 -6.95 25.54 -6.97
C GLY A 82 -6.32 24.57 -5.97
N ILE A 83 -5.00 24.64 -5.79
CA ILE A 83 -4.26 23.85 -4.79
C ILE A 83 -4.74 24.23 -3.39
N GLN A 84 -5.18 23.23 -2.63
CA GLN A 84 -5.53 23.35 -1.23
C GLN A 84 -4.37 22.96 -0.33
N ASP A 85 -3.74 21.81 -0.60
CA ASP A 85 -2.66 21.27 0.22
C ASP A 85 -1.59 20.56 -0.63
N LEU A 86 -0.39 20.44 -0.08
CA LEU A 86 0.78 19.78 -0.68
C LEU A 86 1.37 18.79 0.33
N ILE A 87 1.20 17.50 0.07
CA ILE A 87 1.70 16.43 0.95
C ILE A 87 2.98 15.85 0.35
N PHE A 88 4.11 16.19 0.96
CA PHE A 88 5.42 15.72 0.52
C PHE A 88 5.80 14.38 1.15
N ASN A 89 6.31 13.46 0.33
CA ASN A 89 7.01 12.27 0.79
C ASN A 89 8.45 12.26 0.27
N ASP A 90 9.34 12.81 1.10
CA ASP A 90 10.77 12.97 0.80
C ASP A 90 11.48 11.64 0.54
N LEU A 91 11.07 10.56 1.20
CA LEU A 91 11.79 9.29 1.07
C LEU A 91 11.59 8.66 -0.31
N ILE A 92 10.43 8.88 -0.90
CA ILE A 92 10.05 8.30 -2.18
C ILE A 92 10.11 9.31 -3.34
N GLY A 93 10.22 10.61 -3.04
CA GLY A 93 10.27 11.68 -4.03
C GLY A 93 8.93 11.93 -4.69
N GLU A 94 7.84 11.68 -3.96
CA GLU A 94 6.47 11.90 -4.44
C GLU A 94 5.85 13.06 -3.67
N VAL A 95 5.03 13.83 -4.37
CA VAL A 95 4.24 14.91 -3.80
C VAL A 95 2.81 14.77 -4.28
N ILE A 96 1.89 14.79 -3.32
CA ILE A 96 0.46 14.76 -3.59
C ILE A 96 -0.03 16.21 -3.55
N VAL A 97 -0.53 16.66 -4.69
CA VAL A 97 -1.12 17.98 -4.89
C VAL A 97 -2.61 17.83 -4.75
N GLU A 98 -3.15 18.29 -3.63
CA GLU A 98 -4.59 18.25 -3.38
C GLU A 98 -5.25 19.48 -4.00
N ILE A 99 -6.16 19.26 -4.94
CA ILE A 99 -6.92 20.33 -5.61
C ILE A 99 -8.37 20.36 -5.12
N ALA A 100 -8.95 21.56 -5.07
CA ALA A 100 -10.34 21.74 -4.67
C ALA A 100 -11.32 21.04 -5.60
N SER A 101 -12.40 20.49 -5.04
CA SER A 101 -13.50 19.93 -5.82
C SER A 101 -14.09 20.98 -6.76
N GLY A 102 -14.21 20.65 -8.04
CA GLY A 102 -14.77 21.53 -9.08
C GLY A 102 -13.73 22.29 -9.90
N VAL A 103 -12.44 22.19 -9.57
CA VAL A 103 -11.36 22.65 -10.43
C VAL A 103 -10.98 21.53 -11.41
N PRO A 104 -10.89 21.80 -12.73
CA PRO A 104 -10.42 20.79 -13.68
C PRO A 104 -9.00 20.33 -13.31
N PRO A 105 -8.74 19.01 -13.27
CA PRO A 105 -7.39 18.52 -13.05
C PRO A 105 -6.47 18.98 -14.20
N PRO A 106 -5.19 19.23 -13.92
CA PRO A 106 -4.21 19.55 -14.96
C PRO A 106 -4.06 18.36 -15.92
N SER A 107 -3.59 18.64 -17.13
CA SER A 107 -3.37 17.59 -18.13
C SER A 107 -2.19 16.69 -17.77
N ASP A 108 -2.21 15.44 -18.25
CA ASP A 108 -1.11 14.49 -18.01
C ASP A 108 0.24 15.03 -18.50
N ASP A 109 0.25 15.80 -19.59
CA ASP A 109 1.46 16.39 -20.16
C ASP A 109 2.01 17.53 -19.27
N GLU A 110 1.14 18.39 -18.73
CA GLU A 110 1.55 19.42 -17.75
C GLU A 110 2.16 18.77 -16.49
N ILE A 111 1.59 17.66 -16.00
CA ILE A 111 2.11 16.92 -14.86
C ILE A 111 3.50 16.33 -15.18
N LYS A 112 3.70 15.80 -16.39
CA LYS A 112 4.99 15.25 -16.83
C LYS A 112 6.05 16.34 -16.96
N GLU A 113 5.71 17.48 -17.56
CA GLU A 113 6.62 18.62 -17.67
C GLU A 113 7.01 19.19 -16.30
N LEU A 114 6.03 19.33 -15.40
CA LEU A 114 6.30 19.72 -14.01
C LEU A 114 7.18 18.69 -13.30
N SER A 115 6.91 17.39 -13.45
CA SER A 115 7.72 16.35 -12.82
C SER A 115 9.16 16.34 -13.36
N ALA A 116 9.35 16.54 -14.67
CA ALA A 116 10.68 16.60 -15.29
C ALA A 116 11.47 17.85 -14.88
N SER A 117 10.81 19.01 -14.79
CA SER A 117 11.46 20.27 -14.36
C SER A 117 11.76 20.32 -12.87
N THR A 118 10.95 19.66 -12.04
CA THR A 118 11.09 19.70 -10.58
C THR A 118 11.87 18.55 -9.97
N GLY A 119 11.98 17.43 -10.71
CA GLY A 119 12.51 16.18 -10.18
C GLY A 119 11.58 15.50 -9.18
N TRP A 120 10.40 16.04 -8.88
CA TRP A 120 9.41 15.41 -8.01
C TRP A 120 8.41 14.61 -8.83
N VAL A 121 8.01 13.44 -8.31
CA VAL A 121 6.89 12.70 -8.88
C VAL A 121 5.59 13.32 -8.36
N ILE A 122 4.85 13.97 -9.25
CA ILE A 122 3.62 14.66 -8.87
C ILE A 122 2.43 13.72 -9.04
N ARG A 123 1.61 13.60 -8.00
CA ARG A 123 0.27 13.03 -8.05
C ARG A 123 -0.74 14.12 -7.75
N VAL A 124 -1.80 14.18 -8.54
CA VAL A 124 -2.90 15.12 -8.28
C VAL A 124 -4.07 14.34 -7.71
N GLU A 125 -4.53 14.75 -6.54
CA GLU A 125 -5.72 14.19 -5.89
C GLU A 125 -6.77 15.28 -5.72
N MET A 126 -8.02 14.94 -6.03
CA MET A 126 -9.14 15.86 -5.81
C MET A 126 -9.64 15.67 -4.39
N GLN A 127 -9.69 16.77 -3.64
CA GLN A 127 -10.32 16.76 -2.33
C GLN A 127 -11.84 16.55 -2.49
N PRO A 128 -12.45 15.64 -1.70
CA PRO A 128 -13.89 15.48 -1.71
C PRO A 128 -14.59 16.78 -1.27
N PRO A 129 -15.81 17.07 -1.79
CA PRO A 129 -16.57 18.26 -1.40
C PRO A 129 -16.84 18.34 0.10
N MET A 130 -16.97 17.17 0.75
CA MET A 130 -17.16 17.04 2.18
C MET A 130 -15.97 16.30 2.77
N GLN A 131 -15.18 17.00 3.57
CA GLN A 131 -14.14 16.36 4.36
C GLN A 131 -14.75 15.65 5.56
N THR A 132 -14.38 14.39 5.74
CA THR A 132 -14.77 13.62 6.93
C THR A 132 -13.58 13.51 7.87
N LYS A 133 -13.84 13.64 9.18
CA LYS A 133 -12.82 13.49 10.22
C LYS A 133 -12.13 12.12 10.15
N THR A 134 -12.86 11.09 9.73
CA THR A 134 -12.34 9.74 9.52
C THR A 134 -11.26 9.69 8.44
N VAL A 135 -11.54 10.25 7.26
CA VAL A 135 -10.57 10.27 6.15
C VAL A 135 -9.37 11.14 6.51
N GLN A 136 -9.58 12.31 7.13
CA GLN A 136 -8.48 13.14 7.63
C GLN A 136 -7.59 12.37 8.61
N LYS A 137 -8.19 11.65 9.57
CA LYS A 137 -7.44 10.82 10.53
C LYS A 137 -6.68 9.69 9.83
N ALA A 138 -7.28 9.03 8.84
CA ALA A 138 -6.62 7.99 8.06
C ALA A 138 -5.43 8.56 7.27
N ASN A 139 -5.61 9.70 6.60
CA ASN A 139 -4.55 10.38 5.85
C ASN A 139 -3.42 10.83 6.77
N ASN A 140 -3.72 11.37 7.95
CA ASN A 140 -2.70 11.73 8.94
C ASN A 140 -1.86 10.52 9.38
N ILE A 141 -2.45 9.33 9.48
CA ILE A 141 -1.69 8.11 9.79
C ILE A 141 -0.86 7.66 8.58
N ILE A 142 -1.44 7.69 7.37
CA ILE A 142 -0.78 7.26 6.13
C ILE A 142 0.44 8.13 5.81
N TYR A 143 0.30 9.45 5.97
CA TYR A 143 1.32 10.45 5.62
C TYR A 143 2.18 10.89 6.82
N GLY A 144 1.75 10.63 8.06
CA GLY A 144 2.47 11.05 9.26
C GLY A 144 3.70 10.20 9.62
N TYR A 145 3.81 8.97 9.11
CA TYR A 145 4.90 8.05 9.44
C TYR A 145 5.60 7.48 8.17
N PRO A 146 6.19 8.33 7.32
CA PRO A 146 6.74 7.90 6.03
C PRO A 146 7.90 6.91 6.17
N GLU A 147 8.76 7.07 7.19
CA GLU A 147 9.92 6.18 7.42
C GLU A 147 9.49 4.76 7.78
N GLU A 148 8.63 4.62 8.80
CA GLU A 148 8.10 3.32 9.23
C GLU A 148 7.35 2.62 8.09
N ARG A 149 6.54 3.38 7.33
CA ARG A 149 5.83 2.87 6.16
C ARG A 149 6.78 2.35 5.10
N LEU A 150 7.84 3.09 4.77
CA LEU A 150 8.80 2.68 3.76
C LEU A 150 9.58 1.44 4.20
N GLN A 151 10.00 1.37 5.46
CA GLN A 151 10.65 0.18 6.02
C GLN A 151 9.74 -1.04 5.97
N ALA A 152 8.45 -0.88 6.34
CA ALA A 152 7.47 -1.95 6.25
C ALA A 152 7.28 -2.41 4.79
N LEU A 153 7.14 -1.48 3.84
CA LEU A 153 7.05 -1.81 2.41
C LEU A 153 8.28 -2.57 1.93
N ARG A 154 9.49 -2.17 2.34
CA ARG A 154 10.72 -2.88 1.96
C ARG A 154 10.77 -4.29 2.49
N ARG A 155 10.47 -4.48 3.78
CA ARG A 155 10.38 -5.81 4.41
C ARG A 155 9.35 -6.70 3.70
N ILE A 156 8.18 -6.15 3.36
CA ILE A 156 7.14 -6.88 2.63
C ILE A 156 7.62 -7.20 1.21
N GLY A 157 8.30 -6.27 0.55
CA GLY A 157 8.87 -6.46 -0.79
C GLY A 157 9.84 -7.63 -0.84
N GLU A 158 10.77 -7.73 0.12
CA GLU A 158 11.69 -8.89 0.20
C GLU A 158 10.94 -10.22 0.29
N LYS A 159 9.86 -10.27 1.09
CA LYS A 159 9.04 -11.47 1.22
C LYS A 159 8.27 -11.79 -0.05
N VAL A 160 7.74 -10.80 -0.76
CA VAL A 160 6.93 -10.96 -1.98
C VAL A 160 7.78 -11.40 -3.18
N PHE A 161 9.00 -10.86 -3.30
CA PHE A 161 9.90 -11.13 -4.42
C PHE A 161 10.96 -12.20 -4.10
N ARG A 162 10.77 -12.97 -3.01
CA ARG A 162 11.61 -14.13 -2.69
C ARG A 162 11.57 -15.16 -3.82
N ASN A 163 12.64 -15.90 -3.99
CA ASN A 163 12.65 -17.04 -4.91
C ASN A 163 11.74 -18.13 -4.34
N GLN A 164 10.96 -18.79 -5.20
CA GLN A 164 10.23 -19.99 -4.82
C GLN A 164 11.22 -21.11 -4.53
N VAL A 165 11.02 -21.83 -3.42
CA VAL A 165 11.85 -22.98 -3.06
C VAL A 165 11.23 -24.27 -3.61
N PHE A 166 9.90 -24.35 -3.53
CA PHE A 166 9.08 -25.44 -4.00
C PHE A 166 8.14 -24.98 -5.11
N GLU A 167 7.93 -25.84 -6.10
CA GLU A 167 6.89 -25.62 -7.11
C GLU A 167 5.51 -25.76 -6.49
N THR A 168 4.61 -24.81 -6.73
CA THR A 168 3.25 -24.86 -6.17
C THR A 168 2.38 -25.82 -6.98
N THR A 169 2.13 -27.00 -6.43
CA THR A 169 1.32 -28.06 -7.06
C THR A 169 -0.12 -28.12 -6.56
N ASP A 170 -0.36 -27.68 -5.33
CA ASP A 170 -1.63 -27.79 -4.64
C ASP A 170 -1.96 -26.53 -3.83
N ALA A 171 -3.25 -26.37 -3.53
CA ALA A 171 -3.76 -25.32 -2.67
C ALA A 171 -4.81 -25.90 -1.72
N ARG A 172 -4.76 -25.49 -0.45
CA ARG A 172 -5.70 -25.88 0.59
C ARG A 172 -6.46 -24.66 1.08
N ILE A 173 -7.77 -24.84 1.26
CA ILE A 173 -8.64 -23.85 1.90
C ILE A 173 -9.09 -24.41 3.24
N THR A 174 -8.83 -23.66 4.30
CA THR A 174 -9.26 -23.99 5.67
C THR A 174 -10.23 -22.92 6.15
N ILE A 175 -11.43 -23.33 6.52
CA ILE A 175 -12.47 -22.42 7.04
C ILE A 175 -12.23 -22.22 8.54
N LEU A 176 -11.79 -21.02 8.95
CA LEU A 176 -11.52 -20.68 10.35
C LEU A 176 -12.74 -20.02 11.03
N GLY A 177 -13.64 -19.46 10.24
CA GLY A 177 -14.93 -18.88 10.63
C GLY A 177 -15.85 -18.78 9.42
N SER A 178 -17.07 -18.25 9.58
CA SER A 178 -18.17 -18.26 8.58
C SER A 178 -18.63 -19.63 8.03
N GLY A 179 -18.03 -20.74 8.46
CA GLY A 179 -18.49 -22.10 8.12
C GLY A 179 -19.83 -22.43 8.76
N MET A 180 -20.91 -22.45 7.96
CA MET A 180 -22.29 -22.70 8.41
C MET A 180 -22.80 -21.70 9.46
N GLN A 181 -22.29 -20.46 9.44
CA GLN A 181 -22.71 -19.39 10.35
C GLN A 181 -22.47 -18.01 9.75
N VAL A 182 -23.13 -16.99 10.31
CA VAL A 182 -22.83 -15.57 10.06
C VAL A 182 -21.93 -15.05 11.18
N GLY A 183 -21.01 -14.14 10.87
CA GLY A 183 -20.03 -13.61 11.82
C GLY A 183 -18.66 -14.28 11.72
N ARG A 184 -17.64 -13.57 12.22
CA ARG A 184 -16.24 -14.02 12.31
C ARG A 184 -15.65 -14.60 11.01
N SER A 185 -15.95 -14.01 9.86
CA SER A 185 -15.44 -14.49 8.57
C SER A 185 -13.92 -14.54 8.58
N ALA A 186 -13.37 -15.70 8.25
CA ALA A 186 -11.94 -15.94 8.15
C ALA A 186 -11.70 -17.25 7.39
N ILE A 187 -11.06 -17.15 6.23
CA ILE A 187 -10.74 -18.29 5.37
C ILE A 187 -9.24 -18.27 5.09
N LEU A 188 -8.55 -19.35 5.43
CA LEU A 188 -7.13 -19.48 5.21
C LEU A 188 -6.86 -20.23 3.90
N LEU A 189 -6.22 -19.56 2.96
CA LEU A 189 -5.68 -20.15 1.73
C LEU A 189 -4.20 -20.47 1.95
N GLN A 190 -3.82 -21.72 1.73
CA GLN A 190 -2.46 -22.21 1.91
C GLN A 190 -1.96 -22.89 0.65
N THR A 191 -0.72 -22.62 0.31
CA THR A 191 0.08 -23.43 -0.61
C THR A 191 1.26 -24.01 0.18
N ASN A 192 2.14 -24.73 -0.50
CA ASN A 192 3.44 -25.12 0.06
C ASN A 192 4.38 -23.94 0.36
N GLU A 193 4.14 -22.78 -0.26
CA GLU A 193 5.01 -21.60 -0.17
C GLU A 193 4.36 -20.42 0.56
N SER A 194 3.04 -20.37 0.70
CA SER A 194 2.37 -19.17 1.19
C SER A 194 1.09 -19.43 1.98
N LYS A 195 0.82 -18.53 2.94
CA LYS A 195 -0.40 -18.52 3.75
C LYS A 195 -1.08 -17.15 3.66
N ILE A 196 -2.27 -17.11 3.11
CA ILE A 196 -3.06 -15.90 2.92
C ILE A 196 -4.37 -16.03 3.69
N LEU A 197 -4.64 -15.07 4.57
CA LEU A 197 -5.91 -15.01 5.29
C LEU A 197 -6.88 -14.10 4.54
N LEU A 198 -8.05 -14.63 4.19
CA LEU A 198 -9.17 -13.87 3.62
C LEU A 198 -10.14 -13.53 4.75
N ASP A 199 -10.32 -12.24 5.01
CA ASP A 199 -11.05 -11.67 6.13
C ASP A 199 -10.55 -12.08 7.53
N CYS A 200 -10.86 -11.26 8.53
CA CYS A 200 -10.56 -11.48 9.93
C CYS A 200 -11.64 -10.82 10.80
N GLY A 201 -12.82 -11.43 10.79
CA GLY A 201 -14.03 -10.90 11.37
C GLY A 201 -14.22 -11.12 12.87
N PHE A 202 -15.23 -10.44 13.42
CA PHE A 202 -15.79 -10.67 14.76
C PHE A 202 -17.23 -11.20 14.68
N SER A 203 -17.68 -12.02 15.63
CA SER A 203 -19.10 -12.40 15.75
C SER A 203 -19.69 -11.84 17.06
N PRO A 204 -20.51 -10.78 17.00
CA PRO A 204 -21.16 -10.21 18.18
C PRO A 204 -22.17 -11.15 18.85
N SER A 205 -22.72 -12.12 18.11
CA SER A 205 -23.68 -13.09 18.62
C SER A 205 -23.05 -14.23 19.41
N GLY A 206 -21.71 -14.35 19.40
CA GLY A 206 -21.01 -15.36 20.17
C GLY A 206 -21.17 -15.10 21.66
N THR A 207 -21.35 -16.14 22.46
CA THR A 207 -21.43 -16.03 23.94
C THR A 207 -20.09 -16.34 24.61
N LYS A 208 -19.18 -16.97 23.87
CA LYS A 208 -17.83 -17.33 24.32
C LYS A 208 -16.79 -16.81 23.32
N ASN A 209 -15.57 -16.58 23.76
CA ASN A 209 -14.46 -16.14 22.90
C ASN A 209 -14.28 -17.03 21.65
N MET A 210 -14.43 -18.35 21.82
CA MET A 210 -14.29 -19.32 20.73
C MET A 210 -15.44 -19.27 19.70
N GLU A 211 -16.53 -18.56 19.99
CA GLU A 211 -17.64 -18.29 19.05
C GLU A 211 -17.51 -16.91 18.42
N MET A 212 -16.91 -15.96 19.15
CA MET A 212 -16.69 -14.58 18.72
C MET A 212 -15.52 -14.42 17.75
N LEU A 213 -14.47 -15.23 17.91
CA LEU A 213 -13.22 -15.12 17.15
C LEU A 213 -13.11 -16.23 16.09
N PRO A 214 -12.36 -16.00 15.00
CA PRO A 214 -11.87 -17.05 14.13
C PRO A 214 -11.05 -18.09 14.91
N ARG A 215 -11.05 -19.34 14.42
CA ARG A 215 -10.33 -20.47 15.02
C ARG A 215 -8.83 -20.39 14.75
N PHE A 216 -8.16 -19.38 15.30
CA PHE A 216 -6.69 -19.25 15.24
C PHE A 216 -5.97 -20.32 16.06
N ASP A 217 -6.68 -21.00 16.97
CA ASP A 217 -6.19 -22.06 17.83
C ASP A 217 -5.89 -23.39 17.11
N ILE A 218 -6.26 -23.52 15.82
CA ILE A 218 -6.02 -24.78 15.08
C ILE A 218 -4.55 -25.00 14.72
N MET A 219 -3.72 -23.96 14.80
CA MET A 219 -2.30 -23.99 14.44
C MET A 219 -1.57 -22.94 15.28
N GLU A 220 -0.57 -23.38 16.04
CA GLU A 220 0.14 -22.58 17.04
C GLU A 220 0.73 -21.29 16.45
N ASP A 221 1.42 -21.39 15.31
CA ASP A 221 2.14 -20.26 14.71
C ASP A 221 1.36 -19.55 13.59
N LEU A 222 0.07 -19.86 13.41
CA LEU A 222 -0.71 -19.44 12.25
C LEU A 222 -0.57 -17.94 11.95
N ILE A 223 -0.73 -17.09 12.97
CA ILE A 223 -0.74 -15.63 12.81
C ILE A 223 0.64 -15.11 12.36
N SER A 224 1.72 -15.64 12.94
CA SER A 224 3.08 -15.20 12.65
C SER A 224 3.56 -15.63 11.25
N GLU A 225 2.99 -16.73 10.74
CA GLU A 225 3.32 -17.32 9.45
C GLU A 225 2.45 -16.79 8.28
N LEU A 226 1.48 -15.90 8.54
CA LEU A 226 0.70 -15.28 7.47
C LEU A 226 1.60 -14.40 6.59
N ASP A 227 1.57 -14.62 5.28
CA ASP A 227 2.22 -13.75 4.30
C ASP A 227 1.40 -12.48 4.03
N ALA A 228 0.07 -12.59 4.07
CA ALA A 228 -0.84 -11.47 3.86
C ALA A 228 -2.24 -11.71 4.45
N VAL A 229 -2.95 -10.61 4.68
CA VAL A 229 -4.39 -10.61 4.98
C VAL A 229 -5.09 -9.79 3.90
N VAL A 230 -6.21 -10.30 3.38
CA VAL A 230 -7.04 -9.61 2.39
C VAL A 230 -8.41 -9.34 3.02
N ILE A 231 -8.83 -8.09 3.04
CA ILE A 231 -10.13 -7.69 3.58
C ILE A 231 -11.07 -7.36 2.42
N THR A 232 -12.20 -8.04 2.39
CA THR A 232 -13.20 -7.90 1.34
C THR A 232 -13.94 -6.57 1.42
N HIS A 233 -14.43 -6.20 2.61
CA HIS A 233 -15.18 -4.97 2.86
C HIS A 233 -15.19 -4.59 4.36
N ALA A 234 -15.68 -3.38 4.66
CA ALA A 234 -15.57 -2.77 5.99
C ALA A 234 -16.72 -3.11 6.97
N HIS A 235 -17.22 -4.34 6.96
CA HIS A 235 -18.13 -4.82 8.01
C HIS A 235 -17.37 -5.54 9.13
N LEU A 236 -17.84 -5.40 10.37
CA LEU A 236 -17.14 -5.87 11.58
C LEU A 236 -16.94 -7.39 11.57
N ASP A 237 -17.85 -8.13 10.96
CA ASP A 237 -17.76 -9.58 10.76
C ASP A 237 -16.78 -10.02 9.67
N HIS A 238 -16.09 -9.09 9.02
CA HIS A 238 -15.02 -9.36 8.05
C HIS A 238 -13.67 -8.71 8.42
N MET A 239 -13.65 -7.66 9.26
CA MET A 239 -12.39 -6.99 9.64
C MET A 239 -12.23 -6.68 11.13
N GLY A 240 -13.21 -7.00 11.97
CA GLY A 240 -13.26 -6.55 13.36
C GLY A 240 -12.10 -7.03 14.23
N ILE A 241 -11.47 -8.16 13.87
CA ILE A 241 -10.39 -8.79 14.63
C ILE A 241 -9.02 -8.57 13.97
N VAL A 242 -8.93 -7.79 12.89
CA VAL A 242 -7.62 -7.45 12.28
C VAL A 242 -6.59 -6.89 13.29
N PRO A 243 -6.95 -5.99 14.24
CA PRO A 243 -5.99 -5.50 15.25
C PRO A 243 -5.45 -6.59 16.18
N TYR A 244 -6.23 -7.66 16.40
CA TYR A 244 -5.79 -8.83 17.17
C TYR A 244 -4.58 -9.47 16.52
N LEU A 245 -4.54 -9.59 15.19
CA LEU A 245 -3.40 -10.18 14.47
C LEU A 245 -2.10 -9.44 14.83
N PHE A 246 -2.11 -8.10 14.84
CA PHE A 246 -0.92 -7.31 15.20
C PHE A 246 -0.54 -7.45 16.69
N LYS A 247 -1.53 -7.59 17.58
CA LYS A 247 -1.30 -7.87 19.00
C LYS A 247 -0.58 -9.21 19.20
N TYR A 248 -0.82 -10.19 18.34
CA TYR A 248 -0.17 -11.51 18.33
C TYR A 248 0.86 -11.64 17.19
N ASP A 249 1.68 -10.58 17.02
CA ASP A 249 2.90 -10.58 16.22
C ASP A 249 2.77 -10.75 14.69
N TYR A 250 1.58 -10.57 14.13
CA TYR A 250 1.47 -10.32 12.69
C TYR A 250 2.17 -8.99 12.32
N ARG A 251 3.02 -9.03 11.30
CA ARG A 251 3.75 -7.85 10.77
C ARG A 251 3.72 -7.77 9.23
N GLY A 252 2.82 -8.53 8.61
CA GLY A 252 2.61 -8.56 7.17
C GLY A 252 1.64 -7.46 6.67
N PRO A 253 1.41 -7.40 5.34
CA PRO A 253 0.50 -6.44 4.72
C PRO A 253 -0.98 -6.79 4.96
N ILE A 254 -1.82 -5.75 4.96
CA ILE A 254 -3.26 -5.91 4.76
C ILE A 254 -3.61 -5.31 3.41
N TYR A 255 -4.27 -6.09 2.56
CA TYR A 255 -4.79 -5.65 1.29
C TYR A 255 -6.28 -5.40 1.39
N CYS A 256 -6.72 -4.19 1.03
CA CYS A 256 -8.12 -3.81 0.93
C CYS A 256 -8.28 -2.75 -0.16
N THR A 257 -9.52 -2.42 -0.50
CA THR A 257 -9.79 -1.28 -1.37
C THR A 257 -9.55 0.03 -0.64
N GLU A 258 -9.30 1.10 -1.39
CA GLU A 258 -9.07 2.44 -0.84
C GLU A 258 -10.22 2.93 0.07
N PRO A 259 -11.52 2.75 -0.27
CA PRO A 259 -12.61 3.13 0.63
C PRO A 259 -12.71 2.25 1.90
N THR A 260 -12.23 1.01 1.84
CA THR A 260 -12.31 0.08 2.99
C THR A 260 -11.42 0.53 4.13
N LEU A 261 -10.24 1.12 3.85
CA LEU A 261 -9.28 1.53 4.88
C LEU A 261 -9.84 2.55 5.90
N PRO A 262 -10.38 3.72 5.49
CA PRO A 262 -10.93 4.68 6.45
C PRO A 262 -12.17 4.14 7.18
N LEU A 263 -13.01 3.35 6.49
CA LEU A 263 -14.19 2.73 7.12
C LEU A 263 -13.79 1.68 8.17
N MET A 264 -12.78 0.85 7.87
CA MET A 264 -12.22 -0.12 8.80
C MET A 264 -11.67 0.56 10.06
N LEU A 265 -10.89 1.64 9.88
CA LEU A 265 -10.38 2.45 10.99
C LEU A 265 -11.52 3.00 11.86
N MET A 266 -12.55 3.57 11.25
CA MET A 266 -13.72 4.12 11.95
C MET A 266 -14.42 3.05 12.78
N GLN A 267 -14.78 1.93 12.15
CA GLN A 267 -15.57 0.86 12.77
C GLN A 267 -14.79 0.15 13.89
N GLN A 268 -13.48 -0.06 13.72
CA GLN A 268 -12.65 -0.68 14.76
C GLN A 268 -12.49 0.23 15.98
N LEU A 269 -12.31 1.53 15.77
CA LEU A 269 -12.23 2.49 16.88
C LEU A 269 -13.57 2.63 17.61
N ASP A 270 -14.68 2.62 16.88
CA ASP A 270 -16.01 2.65 17.47
C ASP A 270 -16.28 1.36 18.26
N PHE A 271 -15.96 0.19 17.69
CA PHE A 271 -16.07 -1.10 18.37
C PHE A 271 -15.33 -1.12 19.72
N ILE A 272 -14.08 -0.67 19.76
CA ILE A 272 -13.29 -0.61 21.00
C ILE A 272 -13.91 0.36 22.02
N ASN A 273 -14.44 1.50 21.55
CA ASN A 273 -15.07 2.51 22.40
C ASN A 273 -16.37 1.99 23.03
N VAL A 274 -17.21 1.32 22.24
CA VAL A 274 -18.46 0.70 22.71
C VAL A 274 -18.15 -0.43 23.68
N ALA A 275 -17.27 -1.36 23.32
CA ALA A 275 -16.87 -2.47 24.19
C ALA A 275 -16.33 -1.97 25.56
N GLY A 276 -15.45 -0.95 25.53
CA GLY A 276 -14.90 -0.36 26.75
C GLY A 276 -15.94 0.35 27.64
N LYS A 277 -17.04 0.85 27.08
CA LYS A 277 -18.15 1.46 27.84
C LYS A 277 -19.12 0.43 28.40
N GLU A 278 -19.35 -0.64 27.65
CA GLU A 278 -20.24 -1.74 28.05
C GLU A 278 -19.56 -2.73 29.01
N GLY A 279 -18.24 -2.61 29.22
CA GLY A 279 -17.48 -3.43 30.15
C GLY A 279 -17.16 -4.82 29.62
N VAL A 280 -17.08 -4.96 28.29
CA VAL A 280 -16.76 -6.20 27.57
C VAL A 280 -15.29 -6.19 27.14
#